data_AF-A0A7V1D464-F1
#
_entry.id   AF-A0A7V1D464-F1
#
_cell.length_a   1.000
_cell.length_b   1.000
_cell.length_c   1.000
_cell.angle_alpha   90.00
_cell.angle_beta   90.00
_cell.angle_gamma   90.00
#
_symmetry.space_group_name_H-M   'P 1'
#
loop_
_entity.id
_entity.type
_entity.pdbx_description
1 polymer ?
#
loop_
_entity_poly.entity_id
_entity_poly.type
_entity_poly.pdbx_seq_one_letter_code
_entity_poly.pdbx_strand_id
1 'polypeptide(L)'
;DSQNMLGTINYTAPEYHRGEMASNRSDIFSLGVIAYEMLTGKLPYDRTLTPRNLMRVNYTSATRSNQAIPLWIDKALEKAVRIDASRRYEKLSEFVHDLSHPNPTFLTEQQAPLIERNPVGFWRGVAILMFIANLWMLYQLTT
;
A
#
# COMPACT_ATOMS: atom_id res chain seq x y z
N ASP A 1 14.55 0.22 -33.01
CA ASP A 1 13.26 -0.29 -32.50
C ASP A 1 13.20 -0.80 -31.07
N SER A 2 14.31 -1.03 -30.36
CA SER A 2 14.30 -1.45 -28.96
C SER A 2 13.80 -0.39 -27.96
N GLN A 3 13.86 0.91 -28.30
CA GLN A 3 13.38 1.99 -27.43
C GLN A 3 11.85 1.96 -27.23
N ASN A 4 11.08 1.59 -28.25
CA ASN A 4 9.62 1.58 -28.14
C ASN A 4 9.14 0.41 -27.25
N MET A 5 9.81 -0.75 -27.32
CA MET A 5 9.55 -1.87 -26.41
C MET A 5 9.93 -1.52 -24.96
N LEU A 6 11.07 -0.85 -24.74
CA LEU A 6 11.48 -0.40 -23.40
C LEU A 6 10.49 0.59 -22.77
N GLY A 7 9.90 1.48 -23.58
CA GLY A 7 8.84 2.40 -23.15
C GLY A 7 7.61 1.65 -22.64
N THR A 8 7.07 0.73 -23.43
CA THR A 8 5.87 -0.04 -23.07
C THR A 8 6.08 -0.92 -21.84
N ILE A 9 7.26 -1.53 -21.66
CA ILE A 9 7.53 -2.44 -20.53
C ILE A 9 7.30 -1.76 -19.16
N ASN A 10 7.55 -0.45 -19.04
CA ASN A 10 7.32 0.26 -17.77
C ASN A 10 5.84 0.45 -17.42
N TYR A 11 4.94 0.37 -18.40
CA TYR A 11 3.49 0.45 -18.21
C TYR A 11 2.82 -0.92 -18.18
N THR A 12 3.53 -1.97 -18.64
CA THR A 12 3.01 -3.33 -18.68
C THR A 12 2.88 -3.93 -17.29
N ALA A 13 1.70 -4.48 -16.99
CA ALA A 13 1.44 -5.16 -15.73
C ALA A 13 2.36 -6.39 -15.52
N PRO A 14 2.84 -6.64 -14.29
CA PRO A 14 3.86 -7.66 -14.02
C PRO A 14 3.42 -9.09 -14.40
N GLU A 15 2.13 -9.38 -14.38
CA GLU A 15 1.53 -10.66 -14.77
C GLU A 15 1.76 -11.04 -16.25
N TYR A 16 1.90 -10.06 -17.16
CA TYR A 16 2.19 -10.34 -18.57
C TYR A 16 3.53 -11.05 -18.76
N HIS A 17 4.51 -10.77 -17.90
CA HIS A 17 5.80 -11.45 -17.93
C HIS A 17 5.70 -12.94 -17.54
N ARG A 18 4.60 -13.34 -16.88
CA ARG A 18 4.31 -14.74 -16.54
C ARG A 18 3.45 -15.44 -17.59
N GLY A 19 3.07 -14.74 -18.67
CA GLY A 19 2.17 -15.27 -19.70
C GLY A 19 0.70 -15.38 -19.25
N GLU A 20 0.33 -14.69 -18.16
CA GLU A 20 -1.08 -14.60 -17.74
C GLU A 20 -1.88 -13.77 -18.75
N MET A 21 -3.16 -14.12 -18.93
CA MET A 21 -4.03 -13.40 -19.86
C MET A 21 -4.31 -11.98 -19.35
N ALA A 22 -4.42 -11.04 -20.30
CA ALA A 22 -4.88 -9.68 -20.06
C ALA A 22 -6.21 -9.69 -19.30
N SER A 23 -6.27 -8.96 -18.20
CA SER A 23 -7.48 -8.80 -17.41
C SER A 23 -7.77 -7.31 -17.19
N ASN A 24 -8.99 -6.98 -16.78
CA ASN A 24 -9.36 -5.60 -16.40
C ASN A 24 -8.39 -5.01 -15.36
N ARG A 25 -7.81 -5.85 -14.48
CA ARG A 25 -6.84 -5.41 -13.47
C ARG A 25 -5.52 -5.01 -14.10
N SER A 26 -5.11 -5.68 -15.18
CA SER A 26 -3.90 -5.39 -15.94
C SER A 26 -4.01 -4.02 -16.64
N ASP A 27 -5.19 -3.70 -17.17
CA ASP A 27 -5.48 -2.38 -17.74
C ASP A 27 -5.46 -1.28 -16.66
N ILE A 28 -6.02 -1.56 -15.47
CA ILE A 28 -5.98 -0.64 -14.33
C ILE A 28 -4.54 -0.36 -13.89
N PHE A 29 -3.66 -1.36 -13.91
CA PHE A 29 -2.23 -1.15 -13.61
C PHE A 29 -1.61 -0.16 -14.59
N SER A 30 -1.77 -0.40 -15.89
CA SER A 30 -1.23 0.46 -16.95
C SER A 30 -1.75 1.90 -16.81
N LEU A 31 -3.06 2.06 -16.58
CA LEU A 31 -3.68 3.36 -16.37
C LEU A 31 -3.18 4.03 -15.07
N GLY A 32 -2.97 3.26 -14.01
CA GLY A 32 -2.42 3.74 -12.74
C GLY A 32 -1.00 4.28 -12.91
N VAL A 33 -0.15 3.60 -13.68
CA VAL A 33 1.20 4.08 -14.00
C VAL A 33 1.13 5.39 -14.80
N ILE A 34 0.27 5.46 -15.82
CA ILE A 34 0.08 6.68 -16.62
C ILE A 34 -0.43 7.84 -15.75
N ALA A 35 -1.44 7.60 -14.90
CA ALA A 35 -1.97 8.61 -13.99
C ALA A 35 -0.92 9.11 -13.00
N TYR A 36 -0.11 8.19 -12.45
CA TYR A 36 1.00 8.54 -11.56
C TYR A 36 2.03 9.42 -12.28
N GLU A 37 2.40 9.08 -13.51
CA GLU A 37 3.37 9.86 -14.28
C GLU A 37 2.82 11.23 -14.68
N MET A 38 1.55 11.33 -15.08
CA MET A 38 0.93 12.62 -15.38
C MET A 38 0.91 13.56 -14.16
N LEU A 39 0.77 13.03 -12.95
CA LEU A 39 0.72 13.83 -11.72
C LEU A 39 2.11 14.17 -11.16
N THR A 40 3.11 13.32 -11.39
CA THR A 40 4.42 13.42 -10.73
C THR A 40 5.60 13.68 -11.68
N GLY A 41 5.41 13.48 -12.98
CA GLY A 41 6.45 13.50 -14.01
C GLY A 41 7.45 12.34 -13.91
N LYS A 42 7.17 11.31 -13.11
CA LYS A 42 8.07 10.19 -12.81
C LYS A 42 7.30 8.88 -12.82
N LEU A 43 8.01 7.76 -12.87
CA LEU A 43 7.39 6.43 -12.74
C LEU A 43 7.19 6.04 -11.26
N PRO A 44 6.21 5.17 -10.96
CA PRO A 44 5.93 4.71 -9.60
C PRO A 44 7.00 3.76 -9.05
N TYR A 45 7.85 3.21 -9.93
CA TYR A 45 8.95 2.31 -9.59
C TYR A 45 10.27 2.81 -10.18
N ASP A 46 11.33 2.83 -9.37
CA ASP A 46 12.66 3.32 -9.79
C ASP A 46 13.36 2.38 -10.80
N ARG A 47 12.80 1.19 -11.04
CA ARG A 47 13.36 0.17 -11.93
C ARG A 47 12.24 -0.43 -12.76
N THR A 48 12.56 -0.76 -14.01
CA THR A 48 11.68 -1.54 -14.88
C THR A 48 11.31 -2.86 -14.21
N LEU A 49 10.01 -3.16 -14.18
CA LEU A 49 9.51 -4.39 -13.59
C LEU A 49 9.94 -5.59 -14.44
N THR A 50 10.67 -6.51 -13.82
CA THR A 50 11.09 -7.77 -14.44
C THR A 50 10.82 -8.91 -13.47
N PRO A 51 10.58 -10.15 -13.95
CA PRO A 51 10.32 -11.30 -13.06
C PRO A 51 11.33 -11.47 -11.93
N ARG A 52 12.59 -11.06 -12.15
CA ARG A 52 13.69 -11.16 -11.19
C ARG A 52 13.65 -10.13 -10.06
N ASN A 53 12.99 -8.99 -10.26
CA ASN A 53 13.02 -7.85 -9.33
C ASN A 53 11.67 -7.49 -8.70
N LEU A 54 10.57 -8.18 -9.05
CA LEU A 54 9.22 -7.89 -8.55
C LEU A 54 9.12 -7.81 -7.02
N MET A 55 9.90 -8.63 -6.29
CA MET A 55 9.91 -8.62 -4.81
C MET A 55 10.80 -7.53 -4.19
N ARG A 56 11.64 -6.87 -5.00
CA ARG A 56 12.63 -5.88 -4.53
C ARG A 56 12.23 -4.44 -4.87
N VAL A 57 11.21 -4.26 -5.70
CA VAL A 57 10.68 -2.95 -6.04
C VAL A 57 9.68 -2.50 -4.98
N ASN A 58 9.79 -1.24 -4.57
CA ASN A 58 8.84 -0.59 -3.68
C ASN A 58 8.17 0.54 -4.43
N TYR A 59 6.91 0.78 -4.12
CA TYR A 59 6.18 1.94 -4.63
C TYR A 59 6.81 3.23 -4.09
N THR A 60 7.12 4.15 -4.99
CA THR A 60 7.53 5.51 -4.63
C THR A 60 6.28 6.37 -4.48
N SER A 61 6.07 6.94 -3.29
CA SER A 61 4.92 7.80 -3.01
C SER A 61 4.89 9.05 -3.90
N ALA A 62 3.75 9.31 -4.54
CA ALA A 62 3.51 10.48 -5.37
C ALA A 62 3.67 11.78 -4.58
N THR A 63 3.27 11.74 -3.30
CA THR A 63 3.40 12.86 -2.34
C THR A 63 4.85 13.28 -2.11
N ARG A 64 5.82 12.36 -2.28
CA ARG A 64 7.26 12.69 -2.22
C ARG A 64 7.72 13.50 -3.43
N SER A 65 7.13 13.27 -4.60
CA SER A 65 7.48 14.01 -5.82
C SER A 65 6.75 15.35 -5.88
N ASN A 66 5.49 15.39 -5.45
CA ASN A 66 4.65 16.58 -5.47
C ASN A 66 3.78 16.63 -4.20
N GLN A 67 4.12 17.54 -3.28
CA GLN A 67 3.40 17.72 -2.01
C GLN A 67 1.98 18.28 -2.19
N ALA A 68 1.64 18.81 -3.38
CA ALA A 68 0.28 19.25 -3.67
C ALA A 68 -0.70 18.08 -3.87
N ILE A 69 -0.19 16.85 -4.06
CA ILE A 69 -1.02 15.65 -4.21
C ILE A 69 -1.52 15.23 -2.83
N PRO A 70 -2.84 15.18 -2.59
CA PRO A 70 -3.41 14.68 -1.35
C PRO A 70 -3.07 13.21 -1.12
N LEU A 71 -2.89 12.83 0.15
CA LEU A 71 -2.56 11.45 0.55
C LEU A 71 -3.55 10.41 0.00
N TRP A 72 -4.84 10.73 -0.08
CA TRP A 72 -5.85 9.80 -0.59
C TRP A 72 -5.68 9.49 -2.08
N ILE A 73 -5.19 10.45 -2.89
CA ILE A 73 -4.83 10.23 -4.29
C ILE A 73 -3.61 9.32 -4.38
N ASP A 74 -2.57 9.60 -3.58
CA ASP A 74 -1.36 8.76 -3.54
C ASP A 74 -1.70 7.30 -3.18
N LYS A 75 -2.64 7.10 -2.25
CA LYS A 75 -3.12 5.75 -1.87
C LYS A 75 -3.95 5.07 -2.95
N ALA A 76 -4.77 5.83 -3.69
CA ALA A 76 -5.47 5.30 -4.85
C ALA A 76 -4.49 4.85 -5.94
N LEU A 77 -3.46 5.66 -6.23
CA LEU A 77 -2.39 5.31 -7.17
C LEU A 77 -1.62 4.07 -6.69
N GLU A 78 -1.20 4.05 -5.42
CA GLU A 78 -0.51 2.91 -4.79
C GLU A 78 -1.31 1.61 -4.96
N LYS A 79 -2.62 1.64 -4.66
CA LYS A 79 -3.52 0.48 -4.82
C LYS A 79 -3.64 0.05 -6.27
N ALA A 80 -3.75 0.99 -7.22
CA ALA A 80 -3.87 0.69 -8.64
C ALA A 80 -2.61 0.06 -9.24
N VAL A 81 -1.42 0.45 -8.79
CA VAL A 81 -0.15 -0.10 -9.30
C VAL A 81 0.37 -1.30 -8.51
N ARG A 82 -0.39 -1.89 -7.58
CA ARG A 82 0.10 -3.04 -6.81
C ARG A 82 0.54 -4.21 -7.71
N ILE A 83 1.73 -4.75 -7.40
CA ILE A 83 2.32 -5.89 -8.11
C ILE A 83 1.40 -7.11 -8.10
N ASP A 84 0.79 -7.39 -6.94
CA ASP A 84 -0.23 -8.43 -6.80
C ASP A 84 -1.57 -7.95 -7.38
N ALA A 85 -1.99 -8.59 -8.48
CA ALA A 85 -3.26 -8.29 -9.14
C ALA A 85 -4.47 -8.45 -8.21
N SER A 86 -4.44 -9.39 -7.26
CA SER A 86 -5.55 -9.60 -6.34
C SER A 86 -5.82 -8.42 -5.39
N ARG A 87 -4.79 -7.59 -5.18
CA ARG A 87 -4.83 -6.43 -4.27
C ARG A 87 -5.11 -5.11 -5.00
N ARG A 88 -5.28 -5.14 -6.32
CA ARG A 88 -5.71 -4.00 -7.14
C ARG A 88 -7.22 -3.81 -7.08
N TYR A 89 -7.68 -2.72 -7.66
CA TYR A 89 -9.09 -2.50 -7.96
C TYR A 89 -9.67 -3.62 -8.84
N GLU A 90 -10.88 -4.06 -8.53
CA GLU A 90 -11.59 -5.02 -9.38
C GLU A 90 -12.16 -4.34 -10.61
N LYS A 91 -12.67 -3.11 -10.44
CA LYS A 91 -13.35 -2.33 -11.47
C LYS A 91 -12.67 -0.98 -11.65
N LEU A 92 -12.57 -0.54 -12.91
CA LEU A 92 -12.00 0.76 -13.24
C LEU A 92 -12.79 1.93 -12.61
N SER A 93 -14.10 1.78 -12.50
CA SER A 93 -14.96 2.79 -11.85
C SER A 93 -14.59 3.04 -10.39
N GLU A 94 -14.14 2.02 -9.66
CA GLU A 94 -13.70 2.15 -8.26
C GLU A 94 -12.41 2.97 -8.18
N PHE A 95 -11.47 2.72 -9.10
CA PHE A 95 -10.25 3.51 -9.20
C PHE A 95 -10.53 4.99 -9.53
N VAL A 96 -11.39 5.26 -10.51
CA VAL A 96 -11.76 6.62 -10.90
C VAL A 96 -12.50 7.34 -9.77
N HIS A 97 -13.34 6.62 -9.03
CA HIS A 97 -14.02 7.16 -7.86
C HIS A 97 -13.01 7.58 -6.78
N ASP A 98 -12.07 6.70 -6.43
CA ASP A 98 -11.03 6.98 -5.42
C ASP A 98 -10.02 8.07 -5.86
N LEU A 99 -9.90 8.35 -7.16
CA LEU A 99 -9.10 9.47 -7.69
C LEU A 99 -9.83 10.83 -7.63
N SER A 100 -11.15 10.82 -7.60
CA SER A 100 -11.97 12.04 -7.60
C SER A 100 -12.58 12.36 -6.24
N HIS A 101 -12.73 11.36 -5.37
CA HIS A 101 -13.36 11.48 -4.07
C HIS A 101 -12.40 10.97 -2.98
N PRO A 102 -12.28 11.70 -1.85
CA PRO A 102 -11.47 11.24 -0.72
C PRO A 102 -12.03 9.95 -0.13
N ASN A 103 -11.25 8.87 -0.16
CA ASN A 103 -11.61 7.61 0.48
C ASN A 103 -11.13 7.61 1.96
N PRO A 104 -12.04 7.60 2.95
CA PRO A 104 -11.67 7.68 4.37
C PRO A 104 -10.88 6.45 4.86
N THR A 105 -11.02 5.32 4.17
CA THR A 105 -10.27 4.09 4.48
C THR A 105 -8.77 4.31 4.33
N PHE A 106 -8.34 5.04 3.30
CA PHE A 106 -6.93 5.37 3.07
C PHE A 106 -6.36 6.33 4.12
N LEU A 107 -7.21 7.14 4.74
CA LEU A 107 -6.83 8.06 5.82
C LEU A 107 -6.77 7.34 7.18
N THR A 108 -7.40 6.17 7.30
CA THR A 108 -7.55 5.43 8.56
C THR A 108 -6.49 4.33 8.77
N GLU A 109 -5.84 3.84 7.70
CA GLU A 109 -4.82 2.77 7.71
C GLU A 109 -3.54 3.05 8.54
N GLN A 110 -3.47 4.16 9.28
CA GLN A 110 -2.40 4.43 10.27
C GLN A 110 -2.74 3.99 11.71
N GLN A 111 -3.77 3.17 11.93
CA GLN A 111 -4.01 2.59 13.25
C GLN A 111 -3.03 1.43 13.54
N ALA A 112 -1.75 1.78 13.73
CA ALA A 112 -0.79 0.87 14.34
C ALA A 112 -1.35 0.38 15.70
N PRO A 113 -1.18 -0.89 16.07
CA PRO A 113 -1.67 -1.41 17.35
C PRO A 113 -1.13 -0.57 18.53
N LEU A 114 -1.85 -0.52 19.65
CA LEU A 114 -1.48 0.30 20.83
C LEU A 114 -0.04 0.03 21.31
N ILE A 115 0.45 -1.20 21.14
CA ILE A 115 1.81 -1.61 21.46
C ILE A 115 2.87 -0.86 20.62
N GLU A 116 2.55 -0.53 19.36
CA GLU A 116 3.41 0.25 18.47
C GLU A 116 3.23 1.75 18.67
N ARG A 117 2.02 2.22 19.03
CA ARG A 117 1.73 3.65 19.27
C ARG A 117 2.29 4.16 20.60
N ASN A 118 2.21 3.36 21.67
CA ASN A 118 2.72 3.70 22.99
C ASN A 118 3.19 2.44 23.74
N PRO A 119 4.40 1.94 23.45
CA PRO A 119 4.91 0.71 24.05
C PRO A 119 4.96 0.81 25.57
N VAL A 120 5.40 1.95 26.11
CA VAL A 120 5.54 2.16 27.56
C VAL A 120 4.18 2.16 28.26
N GLY A 121 3.17 2.82 27.68
CA GLY A 121 1.82 2.85 28.23
C GLY A 121 1.15 1.47 28.24
N PHE A 122 1.32 0.71 27.14
CA PHE A 122 0.83 -0.66 27.04
C PHE A 122 1.45 -1.57 28.10
N TRP A 123 2.79 -1.59 28.19
CA TRP A 123 3.50 -2.42 29.16
C TRP A 123 3.22 -2.01 30.61
N ARG A 124 2.99 -0.72 30.88
CA ARG A 124 2.56 -0.24 32.21
C ARG A 124 1.21 -0.83 32.62
N GLY A 125 0.25 -0.89 31.70
CA GLY A 125 -1.06 -1.49 31.95
C GLY A 125 -0.96 -2.99 32.25
N VAL A 126 -0.17 -3.71 31.44
CA VAL A 126 0.09 -5.14 31.62
C VAL A 126 0.74 -5.41 33.00
N ALA A 127 1.74 -4.62 33.38
CA ALA A 127 2.42 -4.76 34.66
C ALA A 127 1.49 -4.51 35.86
N ILE A 128 0.63 -3.48 35.81
CA ILE A 128 -0.34 -3.18 36.86
C ILE A 128 -1.35 -4.33 37.02
N LEU A 129 -1.88 -4.85 35.91
CA LEU A 129 -2.83 -5.95 35.92
C LEU A 129 -2.21 -7.22 36.50
N MET A 130 -0.98 -7.55 36.09
CA MET A 130 -0.23 -8.68 36.66
C MET A 130 0.03 -8.50 38.16
N PHE A 131 0.34 -7.29 38.61
CA PHE A 131 0.56 -7.01 40.03
C PHE A 131 -0.72 -7.19 40.85
N ILE A 132 -1.85 -6.68 40.37
CA ILE A 132 -3.16 -6.85 41.02
C ILE A 132 -3.55 -8.33 41.09
N ALA A 133 -3.33 -9.09 40.02
CA ALA A 133 -3.60 -10.53 39.99
C ALA A 133 -2.76 -11.29 41.03
N ASN A 134 -1.48 -10.97 41.17
CA ASN A 134 -0.60 -11.57 42.17
C ASN A 134 -1.05 -11.23 43.61
N LEU A 135 -1.43 -9.98 43.87
CA LEU A 135 -1.97 -9.58 45.19
C LEU A 135 -3.27 -10.32 45.52
N TRP A 136 -4.16 -10.46 44.54
CA TRP A 136 -5.40 -11.20 44.70
C TRP A 136 -5.14 -12.70 44.99
N MET A 137 -4.19 -13.31 44.28
CA MET A 137 -3.79 -14.70 44.51
C MET A 137 -3.17 -14.90 45.90
N LEU A 138 -2.33 -13.97 46.36
CA LEU A 138 -1.76 -14.01 47.72
C LEU A 138 -2.83 -13.92 48.80
N TYR A 139 -3.81 -13.03 48.62
CA TYR A 139 -4.93 -12.88 49.57
C TYR A 139 -5.74 -14.18 49.71
N GLN A 140 -6.01 -14.86 48.59
CA GLN A 140 -6.70 -16.16 48.58
C GLN A 140 -5.89 -17.28 49.25
N LEU A 141 -4.56 -17.20 49.25
CA LEU A 141 -3.71 -18.21 49.89
C LEU A 141 -3.60 -18.02 51.40
N THR A 142 -3.72 -16.77 51.87
CA THR A 142 -3.63 -16.43 53.30
C THR A 142 -4.95 -16.50 54.05
N THR A 143 -6.08 -16.61 53.35
CA THR A 143 -7.45 -16.70 53.92
C THR A 143 -7.95 -18.13 53.84
#